data_AF-F9ZQG9-F1
#
_entry.id   AF-F9ZQG9-F1
#
_cell.length_a   1.000
_cell.length_b   1.000
_cell.length_c   1.000
_cell.angle_alpha   90.00
_cell.angle_beta   90.00
_cell.angle_gamma   90.00
#
_symmetry.space_group_name_H-M   'P 1'
#
loop_
_entity.id
_entity.type
_entity.pdbx_description
1 polymer ?
#
loop_
_entity_poly.entity_id
_entity_poly.type
_entity_poly.pdbx_seq_one_letter_code
_entity_poly.pdbx_strand_id
1 'polypeptide(L)'
;MSTAASREKLRIGQILLRRGFISEAQLERALARQSTTHQRLGALLIADGVVAEQDLALGLSSQARSLFMERRRRAAKLLAQVAEKQRAELERQTLDFINEWQQRVRRLQDRENGERKRREAVLRLAMDFPRALIVAQERIGEAQKRDDANRLRRILGGLAEMERNFAAFRQAMSGASLYPLSEWVGRWQVLGEWAKDLQRQLV
;
A
#
# COMPACT_ATOMS: atom_id res chain seq x y z
N MET A 1 17.72 18.83 30.31
CA MET A 1 17.64 17.36 30.19
C MET A 1 16.22 16.98 29.76
N SER A 2 16.13 16.20 28.68
CA SER A 2 14.97 15.42 28.20
C SER A 2 13.55 16.00 28.31
N THR A 3 13.02 16.51 27.20
CA THR A 3 11.67 16.11 26.76
C THR A 3 11.78 15.63 25.33
N ALA A 4 12.09 14.35 25.19
CA ALA A 4 11.91 13.65 23.93
C ALA A 4 10.49 13.96 23.44
N ALA A 5 10.40 14.66 22.32
CA ALA A 5 9.22 14.71 21.48
C ALA A 5 8.94 13.29 20.98
N SER A 6 8.52 12.43 21.91
CA SER A 6 7.84 11.20 21.60
C SER A 6 6.65 11.62 20.74
N ARG A 7 6.47 10.99 19.59
CA ARG A 7 5.26 11.12 18.78
C ARG A 7 4.10 10.58 19.61
N GLU A 8 3.66 11.37 20.57
CA GLU A 8 2.75 10.99 21.62
C GLU A 8 1.34 11.22 21.11
N LYS A 9 0.52 10.17 21.20
CA LYS A 9 -0.94 10.28 21.20
C LYS A 9 -1.30 11.53 22.02
N LEU A 10 -1.97 12.50 21.39
CA LEU A 10 -2.36 13.74 22.08
C LEU A 10 -3.13 13.39 23.36
N ARG A 11 -2.55 13.70 24.52
CA ARG A 11 -3.17 13.43 25.82
C ARG A 11 -4.28 14.44 26.07
N ILE A 12 -5.35 14.03 26.78
CA ILE A 12 -6.52 14.89 27.00
C ILE A 12 -6.13 16.23 27.65
N GLY A 13 -5.24 16.24 28.65
CA GLY A 13 -4.74 17.47 29.28
C GLY A 13 -4.08 18.44 28.30
N GLN A 14 -3.26 17.95 27.37
CA GLN A 14 -2.64 18.78 26.33
C GLN A 14 -3.66 19.32 25.32
N ILE A 15 -4.71 18.54 25.02
CA ILE A 15 -5.79 18.97 24.13
C ILE A 15 -6.59 20.10 24.79
N LEU A 16 -6.94 19.96 26.07
CA LEU A 16 -7.65 20.97 26.83
C LEU A 16 -6.80 22.26 26.95
N LEU A 17 -5.50 22.12 27.24
CA LEU A 17 -4.56 23.24 27.30
C LEU A 17 -4.47 24.00 25.98
N ARG A 18 -4.27 23.28 24.86
CA ARG A 18 -4.17 23.89 23.51
C ARG A 18 -5.46 24.58 23.07
N ARG A 19 -6.60 24.13 23.57
CA ARG A 19 -7.91 24.74 23.30
C ARG A 19 -8.21 25.93 24.22
N GLY A 20 -7.36 26.21 25.20
CA GLY A 20 -7.56 27.27 26.19
C GLY A 20 -8.59 26.92 27.26
N PHE A 21 -9.01 25.66 27.37
CA PHE A 21 -9.96 25.23 28.41
C PHE A 21 -9.32 25.13 29.79
N ILE A 22 -7.99 24.96 29.84
CA ILE A 22 -7.20 24.96 31.08
C ILE A 22 -5.90 25.72 30.87
N SER A 23 -5.33 26.27 31.93
CA SER A 23 -3.96 26.79 31.96
C SER A 23 -2.94 25.70 32.29
N GLU A 24 -1.66 26.00 32.05
CA GLU A 24 -0.56 25.08 32.38
C GLU A 24 -0.51 24.79 33.89
N ALA A 25 -0.69 25.82 34.73
CA ALA A 25 -0.74 25.67 36.18
C ALA A 25 -1.93 24.80 36.63
N GLN A 26 -3.08 24.90 35.96
CA GLN A 26 -4.23 24.04 36.25
C GLN A 26 -3.98 22.59 35.84
N LEU A 27 -3.34 22.37 34.69
CA LEU A 27 -2.96 21.04 34.24
C LEU A 27 -1.96 20.38 35.20
N GLU A 28 -0.93 21.10 35.65
CA GLU A 28 0.07 20.59 36.60
C GLU A 28 -0.56 20.20 37.94
N ARG A 29 -1.43 21.05 38.50
CA ARG A 29 -2.17 20.75 39.74
C ARG A 29 -3.03 19.49 39.59
N ALA A 30 -3.75 19.38 38.48
CA ALA A 30 -4.59 18.22 38.21
C ALA A 30 -3.77 16.93 38.03
N LEU A 31 -2.58 17.01 37.40
CA LEU A 31 -1.66 15.87 37.26
C LEU A 31 -1.05 15.43 38.60
N ALA A 32 -0.66 16.38 39.46
CA ALA A 32 -0.15 16.10 40.80
C ALA A 32 -1.21 15.45 41.71
N ARG A 33 -2.48 15.81 41.55
CA ARG A 33 -3.59 15.12 42.21
C ARG A 33 -3.85 13.75 41.60
N GLN A 34 -3.83 13.63 40.27
CA GLN A 34 -4.01 12.34 39.60
C GLN A 34 -2.97 11.30 40.03
N SER A 35 -1.71 11.69 40.28
CA SER A 35 -0.67 10.76 40.70
C SER A 35 -0.90 10.19 42.11
N THR A 36 -1.59 10.93 42.98
CA THR A 36 -1.88 10.53 44.36
C THR A 36 -3.23 9.84 44.50
N THR A 37 -4.25 10.26 43.74
CA THR A 37 -5.61 9.72 43.81
C THR A 37 -5.89 8.60 42.81
N HIS A 38 -5.06 8.45 41.78
CA HIS A 38 -5.27 7.56 40.62
C HIS A 38 -6.61 7.77 39.88
N GLN A 39 -7.29 8.89 40.10
CA GLN A 39 -8.52 9.23 39.39
C GLN A 39 -8.24 9.64 37.95
N ARG A 40 -9.28 9.62 37.10
CA ARG A 40 -9.16 10.11 35.72
C ARG A 40 -8.98 11.62 35.71
N LEU A 41 -7.97 12.11 35.00
CA LEU A 41 -7.64 13.54 34.89
C LEU A 41 -8.87 14.41 34.53
N GLY A 42 -9.69 13.96 33.58
CA GLY A 42 -10.91 14.68 33.20
C GLY A 42 -11.94 14.79 34.33
N ALA A 43 -12.09 13.74 35.14
CA ALA A 43 -12.99 13.77 36.29
C ALA A 43 -12.48 14.72 37.39
N LEU A 44 -11.17 14.76 37.62
CA LEU A 44 -10.55 15.71 38.53
C LEU A 44 -10.76 17.16 38.05
N LEU A 45 -10.58 17.42 36.76
CA LEU A 45 -10.76 18.76 36.18
C LEU A 45 -12.22 19.26 36.25
N ILE A 46 -13.20 18.36 36.13
CA ILE A 46 -14.62 18.69 36.36
C ILE A 46 -14.88 18.94 37.84
N ALA A 47 -14.41 18.05 38.73
CA ALA A 47 -14.62 18.16 40.17
C ALA A 47 -14.01 19.45 40.75
N ASP A 48 -12.90 19.92 40.17
CA ASP A 48 -12.24 21.18 40.57
C ASP A 48 -12.93 22.42 39.98
N GLY A 49 -14.01 22.26 39.20
CA GLY A 49 -14.69 23.36 38.52
C GLY A 49 -13.85 24.04 37.44
N VAL A 50 -12.74 23.41 37.03
CA VAL A 50 -11.78 23.97 36.08
C VAL A 50 -12.24 23.79 34.64
N VAL A 51 -12.97 22.71 34.34
CA VAL A 51 -13.47 22.38 33.00
C VAL A 51 -14.94 21.97 33.08
N ALA A 52 -15.78 22.50 32.19
CA ALA A 52 -17.16 22.04 32.05
C ALA A 52 -17.23 20.67 31.34
N GLU A 53 -18.24 19.86 31.65
CA GLU A 53 -18.41 18.54 31.01
C GLU A 53 -18.43 18.62 29.48
N GLN A 54 -19.06 19.66 28.92
CA GLN A 54 -19.14 19.90 27.48
C GLN A 54 -17.75 20.14 26.86
N ASP A 55 -16.90 20.92 27.52
CA ASP A 55 -15.52 21.21 27.05
C ASP A 55 -14.64 19.96 27.13
N LEU A 56 -14.80 19.16 28.19
CA LEU A 56 -14.14 17.86 28.29
C LEU A 56 -14.60 16.93 27.16
N ALA A 57 -15.89 16.89 26.85
CA ALA A 57 -16.44 16.08 25.76
C ALA A 57 -15.88 16.50 24.38
N LEU A 58 -15.72 17.80 24.13
CA LEU A 58 -15.08 18.33 22.92
C LEU A 58 -13.59 17.93 22.85
N GLY A 59 -12.88 17.98 23.97
CA GLY A 59 -11.50 17.52 24.10
C GLY A 59 -11.35 16.03 23.80
N LEU A 60 -12.20 15.19 24.40
CA LEU A 60 -12.21 13.74 24.19
C LEU A 60 -12.57 13.37 22.74
N SER A 61 -13.53 14.08 22.13
CA SER A 61 -13.89 13.91 20.73
C SER A 61 -12.70 14.22 19.80
N SER A 62 -11.93 15.26 20.11
CA SER A 62 -10.71 15.61 19.39
C SER A 62 -9.63 14.55 19.54
N GLN A 63 -9.46 14.01 20.74
CA GLN A 63 -8.54 12.92 21.03
C GLN A 63 -8.90 11.67 20.21
N ALA A 64 -10.18 11.27 20.24
CA ALA A 64 -10.69 10.13 19.50
C ALA A 64 -10.47 10.30 17.99
N ARG A 65 -10.74 11.49 17.43
CA ARG A 65 -10.48 11.81 16.02
C ARG A 65 -9.00 11.67 15.67
N SER A 66 -8.09 12.19 16.50
CA SER A 66 -6.65 12.05 16.30
C SER A 66 -6.21 10.59 16.28
N LEU A 67 -6.64 9.79 17.26
CA LEU A 67 -6.35 8.36 17.32
C LEU A 67 -6.90 7.60 16.10
N PHE A 68 -8.11 7.94 15.66
CA PHE A 68 -8.70 7.36 14.46
C PHE A 68 -7.87 7.66 13.21
N MET A 69 -7.45 8.91 13.01
CA MET A 69 -6.60 9.28 11.88
C MET A 69 -5.23 8.60 11.93
N GLU A 70 -4.61 8.48 13.11
CA GLU A 70 -3.37 7.73 13.28
C GLU A 70 -3.54 6.26 12.91
N ARG A 71 -4.63 5.62 13.36
CA ARG A 71 -4.93 4.22 13.02
C ARG A 71 -5.13 4.05 11.52
N ARG A 72 -5.86 4.97 10.87
CA ARG A 72 -6.05 4.97 9.41
C ARG A 72 -4.72 5.10 8.66
N ARG A 73 -3.86 6.04 9.04
CA ARG A 73 -2.54 6.23 8.44
C ARG A 73 -1.65 5.00 8.60
N ARG A 74 -1.64 4.39 9.80
CA ARG A 74 -0.89 3.14 10.04
C ARG A 74 -1.41 2.00 9.17
N ALA A 75 -2.73 1.84 9.07
CA ALA A 75 -3.34 0.83 8.21
C ALA A 75 -3.00 1.06 6.73
N ALA A 76 -3.11 2.29 6.24
CA ALA A 76 -2.73 2.64 4.87
C ALA A 76 -1.23 2.37 4.61
N LYS A 77 -0.34 2.74 5.55
CA LYS A 77 1.08 2.45 5.44
C LYS A 77 1.36 0.94 5.33
N LEU A 78 0.75 0.11 6.17
CA LEU A 78 0.95 -1.33 6.13
C LEU A 78 0.43 -1.93 4.82
N LEU A 79 -0.77 -1.55 4.38
CA LEU A 79 -1.34 -2.00 3.11
C LEU A 79 -0.45 -1.62 1.92
N ALA A 80 0.07 -0.39 1.90
CA ALA A 80 0.99 0.06 0.87
C ALA A 80 2.29 -0.75 0.87
N GLN A 81 2.87 -1.05 2.03
CA GLN A 81 4.07 -1.88 2.13
C GLN A 81 3.85 -3.30 1.57
N VAL A 82 2.70 -3.91 1.87
CA VAL A 82 2.38 -5.26 1.36
C VAL A 82 2.15 -5.21 -0.15
N ALA A 83 1.37 -4.25 -0.64
CA ALA A 83 1.12 -4.07 -2.08
C ALA A 83 2.42 -3.83 -2.85
N GLU A 84 3.30 -2.98 -2.31
CA GLU A 84 4.58 -2.65 -2.92
C GLU A 84 5.50 -3.87 -3.01
N LYS A 85 5.53 -4.70 -1.96
CA LYS A 85 6.28 -5.95 -1.94
C LYS A 85 5.75 -6.95 -2.96
N GLN A 86 4.43 -7.14 -3.04
CA GLN A 86 3.82 -8.06 -4.02
C GLN A 86 4.06 -7.60 -5.46
N ARG A 87 3.86 -6.30 -5.73
CA ARG A 87 4.13 -5.71 -7.05
C ARG A 87 5.60 -5.89 -7.45
N ALA A 88 6.55 -5.63 -6.54
CA ALA A 88 7.98 -5.81 -6.82
C ALA A 88 8.33 -7.27 -7.13
N GLU A 89 7.77 -8.19 -6.36
CA GLU A 89 8.00 -9.62 -6.55
C GLU A 89 7.45 -10.09 -7.91
N LEU A 90 6.22 -9.69 -8.25
CA LEU A 90 5.60 -10.02 -9.53
C LEU A 90 6.37 -9.41 -10.71
N GLU A 91 6.83 -8.17 -10.58
CA GLU A 91 7.66 -7.49 -11.58
C GLU A 91 8.96 -8.29 -11.82
N ARG A 92 9.67 -8.62 -10.74
CA ARG A 92 10.91 -9.42 -10.79
C ARG A 92 10.68 -10.76 -11.49
N GLN A 93 9.70 -11.54 -11.02
CA GLN A 93 9.42 -12.85 -11.58
C GLN A 93 9.04 -12.79 -13.07
N THR A 94 8.30 -11.74 -13.47
CA THR A 94 7.93 -11.54 -14.87
C THR A 94 9.13 -11.17 -15.73
N LEU A 95 9.97 -10.25 -15.26
CA LEU A 95 11.19 -9.85 -15.96
C LEU A 95 12.14 -11.03 -16.16
N ASP A 96 12.40 -11.79 -15.11
CA ASP A 96 13.28 -12.97 -15.17
C ASP A 96 12.75 -13.99 -16.18
N PHE A 97 11.44 -14.25 -16.15
CA PHE A 97 10.81 -15.18 -17.08
C PHE A 97 10.88 -14.73 -18.54
N ILE A 98 10.58 -13.45 -18.83
CA ILE A 98 10.68 -12.93 -20.19
C ILE A 98 12.14 -12.98 -20.67
N ASN A 99 13.10 -12.61 -19.82
CA ASN A 99 14.52 -12.63 -20.16
C ASN A 99 15.03 -14.04 -20.48
N GLU A 100 14.63 -15.03 -19.67
CA GLU A 100 14.93 -16.45 -19.92
C GLU A 100 14.44 -16.88 -21.32
N TRP A 101 13.19 -16.54 -21.65
CA TRP A 101 12.60 -16.87 -22.94
C TRP A 101 13.22 -16.11 -24.10
N GLN A 102 13.62 -14.84 -23.92
CA GLN A 102 14.36 -14.10 -24.94
C GLN A 102 15.69 -14.79 -25.26
N GLN A 103 16.42 -15.27 -24.25
CA GLN A 103 17.66 -16.01 -24.46
C GLN A 103 17.42 -17.35 -25.14
N ARG A 104 16.34 -18.06 -24.76
CA ARG A 104 15.95 -19.32 -25.41
C ARG A 104 15.62 -19.12 -26.88
N VAL A 105 14.81 -18.10 -27.22
CA VAL A 105 14.40 -17.79 -28.60
C VAL A 105 15.58 -17.43 -29.49
N ARG A 106 16.58 -16.70 -28.97
CA ARG A 106 17.81 -16.39 -29.72
C ARG A 106 18.58 -17.63 -30.18
N ARG A 107 18.47 -18.74 -29.44
CA ARG A 107 19.14 -20.02 -29.73
C ARG A 107 18.30 -20.95 -30.62
N LEU A 108 17.02 -20.64 -30.86
CA LEU A 108 16.17 -21.47 -31.70
C LEU A 108 16.52 -21.31 -33.18
N GLN A 109 16.55 -22.44 -33.89
CA GLN A 109 16.61 -22.44 -35.36
C GLN A 109 15.22 -22.17 -35.93
N ASP A 110 15.17 -21.34 -36.97
CA ASP A 110 13.95 -21.06 -37.71
C ASP A 110 13.64 -22.22 -38.66
N ARG A 111 12.39 -22.71 -38.66
CA ARG A 111 11.90 -23.67 -39.66
C ARG A 111 11.36 -22.96 -40.88
N GLU A 112 10.65 -21.86 -40.66
CA GLU A 112 10.19 -20.92 -41.69
C GLU A 112 10.90 -19.56 -41.55
N ASN A 113 11.01 -18.83 -42.67
CA ASN A 113 11.63 -17.51 -42.66
C ASN A 113 10.90 -16.53 -41.73
N GLY A 114 11.63 -15.97 -40.75
CA GLY A 114 11.17 -14.89 -39.90
C GLY A 114 10.41 -15.31 -38.64
N GLU A 115 10.39 -16.60 -38.30
CA GLU A 115 9.76 -17.05 -37.05
C GLU A 115 10.43 -16.45 -35.81
N ARG A 116 11.77 -16.43 -35.73
CA ARG A 116 12.50 -15.82 -34.60
C ARG A 116 12.12 -14.35 -34.43
N LYS A 117 12.07 -13.59 -35.52
CA LYS A 117 11.69 -12.17 -35.49
C LYS A 117 10.28 -11.98 -34.93
N ARG A 118 9.33 -12.86 -35.27
CA ARG A 118 7.97 -12.84 -34.70
C ARG A 118 7.97 -13.18 -33.22
N ARG A 119 8.74 -14.19 -32.79
CA ARG A 119 8.88 -14.58 -31.37
C ARG A 119 9.51 -13.44 -30.54
N GLU A 120 10.55 -12.80 -31.05
CA GLU A 120 11.19 -11.65 -30.41
C GLU A 120 10.26 -10.45 -30.33
N ALA A 121 9.46 -10.20 -31.37
CA ALA A 121 8.50 -9.10 -31.37
C ALA A 121 7.43 -9.25 -30.28
N VAL A 122 6.86 -10.46 -30.10
CA VAL A 122 5.86 -10.68 -29.05
C VAL A 122 6.47 -10.63 -27.64
N LEU A 123 7.69 -11.15 -27.46
CA LEU A 123 8.41 -11.01 -26.18
C LEU A 123 8.75 -9.55 -25.84
N ARG A 124 8.97 -8.70 -26.86
CA ARG A 124 9.14 -7.26 -26.64
C ARG A 124 7.85 -6.60 -26.18
N LEU A 125 6.69 -6.98 -26.75
CA LEU A 125 5.38 -6.50 -26.30
C LEU A 125 5.05 -7.00 -24.89
N ALA A 126 5.44 -8.23 -24.55
CA ALA A 126 5.26 -8.77 -23.20
C ALA A 126 5.98 -7.95 -22.11
N MET A 127 7.03 -7.19 -22.45
CA MET A 127 7.70 -6.27 -21.52
C MET A 127 6.81 -5.11 -21.06
N ASP A 128 5.66 -4.87 -21.69
CA ASP A 128 4.73 -3.84 -21.26
C ASP A 128 4.07 -4.19 -19.92
N PHE A 129 3.96 -5.48 -19.58
CA PHE A 129 3.42 -5.91 -18.28
C PHE A 129 4.31 -5.52 -17.08
N PRO A 130 5.61 -5.87 -17.04
CA PRO A 130 6.47 -5.41 -15.94
C PRO A 130 6.61 -3.88 -15.91
N ARG A 131 6.57 -3.19 -17.06
CA ARG A 131 6.51 -1.72 -17.09
C ARG A 131 5.23 -1.17 -16.44
N ALA A 132 4.08 -1.79 -16.69
CA ALA A 132 2.83 -1.41 -16.04
C ALA A 132 2.87 -1.63 -14.52
N LEU A 133 3.56 -2.67 -14.05
CA LEU A 133 3.80 -2.87 -12.61
C LEU A 133 4.64 -1.74 -12.00
N ILE A 134 5.68 -1.25 -12.70
CA ILE A 134 6.44 -0.06 -12.27
C ILE A 134 5.52 1.17 -12.14
N VAL A 135 4.62 1.40 -13.11
CA VAL A 135 3.64 2.49 -13.02
C VAL A 135 2.69 2.32 -11.83
N ALA A 136 2.35 1.08 -11.47
CA ALA A 136 1.52 0.79 -10.30
C ALA A 136 2.17 1.23 -8.97
N GLN A 137 3.50 1.28 -8.88
CA GLN A 137 4.24 1.76 -7.71
C GLN A 137 3.82 3.19 -7.33
N GLU A 138 3.75 4.09 -8.32
CA GLU A 138 3.36 5.49 -8.09
C GLU A 138 1.95 5.57 -7.50
N ARG A 139 1.02 4.76 -8.03
CA ARG A 139 -0.38 4.71 -7.56
C ARG A 139 -0.51 4.19 -6.13
N ILE A 140 0.30 3.19 -5.76
CA ILE A 140 0.39 2.71 -4.37
C ILE A 140 0.87 3.86 -3.47
N GLY A 141 1.90 4.60 -3.90
CA GLY A 141 2.43 5.77 -3.19
C GLY A 141 1.41 6.90 -3.03
N GLU A 142 0.64 7.22 -4.08
CA GLU A 142 -0.43 8.21 -4.05
C GLU A 142 -1.55 7.82 -3.07
N ALA A 143 -1.99 6.56 -3.11
CA ALA A 143 -3.03 6.05 -2.21
C ALA A 143 -2.56 6.06 -0.75
N GLN A 144 -1.28 5.74 -0.51
CA GLN A 144 -0.66 5.85 0.81
C GLN A 144 -0.62 7.29 1.32
N LYS A 145 -0.19 8.25 0.49
CA LYS A 145 -0.14 9.69 0.87
C LYS A 145 -1.53 10.23 1.24
N ARG A 146 -2.59 9.67 0.66
CA ARG A 146 -4.00 10.05 0.92
C ARG A 146 -4.64 9.28 2.08
N ASP A 147 -3.91 8.40 2.76
CA ASP A 147 -4.45 7.50 3.80
C ASP A 147 -5.68 6.69 3.31
N ASP A 148 -5.69 6.31 2.01
CA ASP A 148 -6.79 5.62 1.33
C ASP A 148 -6.64 4.10 1.37
N ALA A 149 -7.04 3.51 2.50
CA ALA A 149 -7.01 2.07 2.71
C ALA A 149 -7.89 1.28 1.73
N ASN A 150 -8.98 1.87 1.22
CA ASN A 150 -9.89 1.17 0.31
C ASN A 150 -9.27 1.03 -1.08
N ARG A 151 -8.63 2.09 -1.59
CA ARG A 151 -7.85 2.01 -2.84
C ARG A 151 -6.70 1.01 -2.73
N LEU A 152 -5.96 1.03 -1.62
CA LEU A 152 -4.86 0.08 -1.39
C LEU A 152 -5.34 -1.38 -1.35
N ARG A 153 -6.47 -1.68 -0.71
CA ARG A 153 -7.04 -3.05 -0.73
C ARG A 153 -7.45 -3.50 -2.13
N ARG A 154 -8.03 -2.61 -2.94
CA ARG A 154 -8.37 -2.92 -4.34
C ARG A 154 -7.12 -3.24 -5.16
N ILE A 155 -6.07 -2.41 -5.06
CA ILE A 155 -4.78 -2.65 -5.73
C ILE A 155 -4.20 -3.99 -5.29
N LEU A 156 -4.18 -4.27 -3.99
CA LEU A 156 -3.69 -5.53 -3.44
C LEU A 156 -4.45 -6.75 -3.99
N GLY A 157 -5.78 -6.65 -4.09
CA GLY A 157 -6.62 -7.69 -4.69
C GLY A 157 -6.26 -7.96 -6.16
N GLY A 158 -6.12 -6.90 -6.96
CA GLY A 158 -5.73 -6.99 -8.36
C GLY A 158 -4.32 -7.60 -8.55
N LEU A 159 -3.35 -7.18 -7.74
CA LEU A 159 -1.99 -7.74 -7.76
C LEU A 159 -1.99 -9.23 -7.40
N ALA A 160 -2.74 -9.64 -6.38
CA ALA A 160 -2.83 -11.04 -5.98
C ALA A 160 -3.49 -11.91 -7.06
N GLU A 161 -4.48 -11.37 -7.78
CA GLU A 161 -5.08 -12.05 -8.93
C GLU A 161 -4.08 -12.21 -10.08
N MET A 162 -3.36 -11.14 -10.43
CA MET A 162 -2.33 -11.18 -11.46
C MET A 162 -1.19 -12.15 -11.11
N GLU A 163 -0.79 -12.22 -9.84
CA GLU A 163 0.24 -13.18 -9.39
C GLU A 163 -0.20 -14.63 -9.62
N ARG A 164 -1.45 -14.97 -9.28
CA ARG A 164 -2.01 -16.31 -9.56
C ARG A 164 -2.08 -16.60 -11.05
N ASN A 165 -2.57 -15.64 -11.83
CA ASN A 165 -2.68 -15.77 -13.28
C ASN A 165 -1.29 -15.96 -13.91
N PHE A 166 -0.29 -15.20 -13.46
CA PHE A 166 1.08 -15.31 -13.94
C PHE A 166 1.73 -16.64 -13.56
N ALA A 167 1.49 -17.15 -12.36
CA ALA A 167 1.96 -18.48 -11.97
C ALA A 167 1.38 -19.58 -12.89
N ALA A 168 0.08 -19.53 -13.18
CA ALA A 168 -0.57 -20.45 -14.11
C ALA A 168 -0.03 -20.31 -15.55
N PHE A 169 0.18 -19.07 -16.01
CA PHE A 169 0.78 -18.79 -17.31
C PHE A 169 2.19 -19.37 -17.44
N ARG A 170 3.07 -19.16 -16.44
CA ARG A 170 4.42 -19.73 -16.43
C ARG A 170 4.39 -21.24 -16.55
N GLN A 171 3.55 -21.91 -15.75
CA GLN A 171 3.38 -23.36 -15.79
C GLN A 171 2.91 -23.85 -17.17
N ALA A 172 1.92 -23.18 -17.76
CA ALA A 172 1.41 -23.50 -19.09
C ALA A 172 2.48 -23.31 -20.18
N MET A 173 3.35 -22.30 -20.04
CA MET A 173 4.44 -22.01 -20.97
C MET A 173 5.61 -22.99 -20.88
N SER A 174 5.93 -23.51 -19.69
CA SER A 174 7.02 -24.48 -19.52
C SER A 174 6.79 -25.78 -20.29
N GLY A 175 5.54 -26.23 -20.41
CA GLY A 175 5.14 -27.42 -21.19
C GLY A 175 4.62 -27.12 -22.60
N ALA A 176 4.62 -25.86 -23.02
CA ALA A 176 4.04 -25.47 -24.30
C ALA A 176 4.89 -25.92 -25.50
N SER A 177 4.22 -26.42 -26.54
CA SER A 177 4.84 -26.57 -27.86
C SER A 177 5.24 -25.21 -28.43
N LEU A 178 6.39 -25.16 -29.12
CA LEU A 178 6.84 -23.98 -29.88
C LEU A 178 6.06 -23.78 -31.19
N TYR A 179 5.23 -24.78 -31.55
CA TYR A 179 4.46 -24.86 -32.77
C TYR A 179 3.01 -25.31 -32.50
N PRO A 180 2.03 -24.81 -33.27
CA PRO A 180 2.18 -23.82 -34.33
C PRO A 180 2.57 -22.44 -33.77
N LEU A 181 3.36 -21.67 -34.54
CA LEU A 181 3.89 -20.38 -34.07
C LEU A 181 2.78 -19.41 -33.66
N SER A 182 1.64 -19.44 -34.34
CA SER A 182 0.46 -18.63 -34.04
C SER A 182 -0.04 -18.84 -32.61
N GLU A 183 -0.13 -20.10 -32.16
CA GLU A 183 -0.54 -20.41 -30.78
C GLU A 183 0.49 -19.91 -29.76
N TRP A 184 1.79 -20.12 -30.03
CA TRP A 184 2.83 -19.66 -29.13
C TRP A 184 2.80 -18.13 -28.99
N VAL A 185 2.66 -17.42 -30.11
CA VAL A 185 2.51 -15.96 -30.12
C VAL A 185 1.26 -15.53 -29.35
N GLY A 186 0.12 -16.19 -29.58
CA GLY A 186 -1.14 -15.89 -28.88
C GLY A 186 -1.02 -16.02 -27.36
N ARG A 187 -0.31 -17.04 -26.87
CA ARG A 187 -0.07 -17.23 -25.43
C ARG A 187 0.70 -16.04 -24.84
N TRP A 188 1.75 -15.55 -25.50
CA TRP A 188 2.54 -14.41 -25.01
C TRP A 188 1.81 -13.07 -25.10
N GLN A 189 0.87 -12.90 -26.03
CA GLN A 189 0.07 -11.67 -26.15
C GLN A 189 -0.78 -11.41 -24.90
N VAL A 190 -1.14 -12.45 -24.15
CA VAL A 190 -1.91 -12.34 -22.89
C VAL A 190 -1.25 -11.38 -21.89
N LEU A 191 0.08 -11.37 -21.79
CA LEU A 191 0.79 -10.44 -20.91
C LEU A 191 0.57 -8.98 -21.31
N GLY A 192 0.48 -8.70 -22.62
CA GLY A 192 0.16 -7.35 -23.12
C GLY A 192 -1.26 -6.90 -22.76
N GLU A 193 -2.23 -7.82 -22.76
CA GLU A 193 -3.59 -7.52 -22.29
C GLU A 193 -3.63 -7.27 -20.78
N TRP A 194 -2.90 -8.05 -19.97
CA TRP A 194 -2.79 -7.79 -18.53
C TRP A 194 -2.14 -6.46 -18.22
N ALA A 195 -1.18 -5.99 -19.03
CA ALA A 195 -0.61 -4.66 -18.90
C ALA A 195 -1.69 -3.56 -19.05
N LYS A 196 -2.57 -3.69 -20.05
CA LYS A 196 -3.68 -2.76 -20.28
C LYS A 196 -4.72 -2.84 -19.16
N ASP A 197 -5.05 -4.04 -18.71
CA ASP A 197 -6.03 -4.23 -17.63
C ASP A 197 -5.51 -3.67 -16.31
N LEU A 198 -4.22 -3.87 -16.01
CA LEU A 198 -3.57 -3.23 -14.87
C LEU A 198 -3.65 -1.71 -14.96
N GLN A 199 -3.33 -1.13 -16.12
CA GLN A 199 -3.46 0.32 -16.32
C GLN A 199 -4.89 0.82 -16.12
N ARG A 200 -5.90 0.11 -16.64
CA ARG A 200 -7.32 0.47 -16.47
C ARG A 200 -7.78 0.40 -15.02
N GLN A 201 -7.36 -0.62 -14.27
CA GLN A 201 -7.71 -0.79 -12.86
C GLN A 201 -7.06 0.26 -11.95
N LEU A 202 -6.00 0.91 -12.42
CA LEU A 202 -5.23 1.90 -11.68
C LEU A 202 -5.69 3.35 -11.88
N VAL A 203 -6.50 3.63 -12.91
CA VAL A 203 -7.19 4.92 -13.15
C VAL A 203 -8.27 5.14 -12.10
#